data_AF-A0A662U7M5-F1
#
_entry.id   AF-A0A662U7M5-F1
#
_cell.length_a   1.000
_cell.length_b   1.000
_cell.length_c   1.000
_cell.angle_alpha   90.00
_cell.angle_beta   90.00
_cell.angle_gamma   90.00
#
_symmetry.space_group_name_H-M   'P 1'
#
loop_
_entity.id
_entity.type
_entity.pdbx_description
1 polymer ?
#
loop_
_entity_poly.entity_id
_entity_poly.type
_entity_poly.pdbx_seq_one_letter_code
_entity_poly.pdbx_strand_id
1 'polypeptide(L)'
;LVKAEDGRIVSHVDISSFISRLPSGEDTADYVSLDASGSTSMAASISEAIEAGAEVLLIDEDTSATNLLYKDEVMSEIISDDPIKTLDVQAKDLIRKTGISIVAVMSASSSFLSIADKIIRMRRYVPEDITHLARSSSRCLSSQQGAYRPPRERVFCGIEGLRKLKSSGYKIVAEYANGERFELDLSYCPRIVEKGQVKFIACIMRKLRAPRKPMRVRELVNYINNLTSKVGFKAFVEPVPPDLTAVDGFDVVWVLNRFYKALFSQLGP
;
A
#
# COMPACT_ATOMS: atom_id res chain seq x y z
N LEU A 1 -3.45 5.30 4.20
CA LEU A 1 -3.19 4.45 5.38
C LEU A 1 -2.51 3.18 4.87
N VAL A 2 -1.32 2.90 5.37
CA VAL A 2 -0.64 1.61 5.20
C VAL A 2 -0.82 0.87 6.52
N LYS A 3 -1.18 -0.41 6.44
CA LYS A 3 -1.35 -1.30 7.59
C LYS A 3 -0.85 -2.71 7.23
N ALA A 4 -0.67 -3.56 8.24
CA ALA A 4 -0.47 -4.98 8.02
C ALA A 4 -1.79 -5.63 7.57
N GLU A 5 -1.70 -6.51 6.57
CA GLU A 5 -2.83 -7.22 5.98
C GLU A 5 -2.45 -8.69 5.80
N ASP A 6 -2.47 -9.42 6.92
CA ASP A 6 -2.11 -10.84 6.95
C ASP A 6 -3.03 -11.65 6.03
N GLY A 7 -2.43 -12.52 5.23
CA GLY A 7 -3.10 -13.35 4.24
C GLY A 7 -3.53 -12.65 2.95
N ARG A 8 -3.13 -11.40 2.71
CA ARG A 8 -3.45 -10.74 1.43
C ARG A 8 -2.61 -11.31 0.28
N ILE A 9 -3.17 -11.17 -0.93
CA ILE A 9 -2.44 -11.40 -2.17
C ILE A 9 -1.44 -10.26 -2.41
N VAL A 10 -0.26 -10.62 -2.90
CA VAL A 10 0.77 -9.72 -3.42
C VAL A 10 1.23 -10.23 -4.79
N SER A 11 1.39 -9.34 -5.76
CA SER A 11 1.75 -9.73 -7.14
C SER A 11 2.87 -8.84 -7.69
N HIS A 12 4.06 -9.45 -7.81
CA HIS A 12 5.25 -8.90 -8.44
C HIS A 12 5.76 -7.60 -7.82
N VAL A 13 5.69 -7.47 -6.49
CA VAL A 13 6.06 -6.23 -5.76
C VAL A 13 7.50 -6.30 -5.27
N ASP A 14 8.28 -5.25 -5.51
CA ASP A 14 9.61 -5.12 -4.92
C ASP A 14 9.50 -4.68 -3.45
N ILE A 15 9.83 -5.60 -2.55
CA ILE A 15 9.91 -5.39 -1.10
C ILE A 15 11.36 -5.46 -0.59
N SER A 16 12.35 -5.58 -1.48
CA SER A 16 13.75 -5.86 -1.16
C SER A 16 14.44 -4.77 -0.32
N SER A 17 13.90 -3.55 -0.37
CA SER A 17 14.31 -2.45 0.51
C SER A 17 14.04 -2.74 1.97
N PHE A 18 12.90 -3.35 2.29
CA PHE A 18 12.49 -3.65 3.65
C PHE A 18 12.84 -5.07 4.07
N ILE A 19 12.83 -6.04 3.14
CA ILE A 19 13.05 -7.45 3.45
C ILE A 19 14.12 -7.99 2.51
N SER A 20 15.29 -8.29 3.07
CA SER A 20 16.45 -8.70 2.27
C SER A 20 16.35 -10.14 1.74
N ARG A 21 15.77 -11.04 2.53
CA ARG A 21 15.57 -12.45 2.17
C ARG A 21 14.41 -13.04 2.96
N LEU A 22 13.73 -14.03 2.39
CA LEU A 22 12.68 -14.78 3.06
C LEU A 22 13.18 -16.17 3.42
N PRO A 23 12.73 -16.77 4.54
CA PRO A 23 13.12 -18.14 4.92
C PRO A 23 12.73 -19.18 3.87
N SER A 24 11.62 -18.94 3.16
CA SER A 24 11.09 -19.76 2.08
C SER A 24 11.78 -19.54 0.73
N GLY A 25 12.68 -18.56 0.64
CA GLY A 25 13.56 -18.35 -0.51
C GLY A 25 12.94 -17.60 -1.70
N GLU A 26 11.73 -17.04 -1.57
CA GLU A 26 11.13 -16.22 -2.62
C GLU A 26 11.95 -14.95 -2.88
N ASP A 27 11.93 -14.50 -4.13
CA ASP A 27 12.61 -13.26 -4.52
C ASP A 27 11.89 -12.05 -3.94
N THR A 28 12.59 -11.30 -3.07
CA THR A 28 12.06 -10.08 -2.46
C THR A 28 12.05 -8.91 -3.42
N ALA A 29 12.81 -8.96 -4.52
CA ALA A 29 12.77 -7.96 -5.57
C ALA A 29 11.57 -8.14 -6.51
N ASP A 30 10.99 -9.34 -6.59
CA ASP A 30 9.79 -9.67 -7.38
C ASP A 30 8.81 -10.53 -6.56
N TYR A 31 8.39 -10.00 -5.41
CA TYR A 31 7.63 -10.79 -4.43
C TYR A 31 6.21 -11.07 -4.89
N VAL A 32 5.84 -12.35 -4.81
CA VAL A 32 4.51 -12.88 -5.12
C VAL A 32 4.07 -13.76 -3.95
N SER A 33 2.84 -13.58 -3.48
CA SER A 33 2.24 -14.45 -2.47
C SER A 33 0.73 -14.46 -2.57
N LEU A 34 0.11 -15.59 -2.23
CA LEU A 34 -1.34 -15.69 -2.00
C LEU A 34 -1.70 -15.60 -0.52
N ASP A 35 -0.70 -15.58 0.37
CA ASP A 35 -0.83 -15.62 1.83
C ASP A 35 0.34 -14.83 2.44
N ALA A 36 0.37 -13.51 2.21
CA ALA A 36 1.45 -12.66 2.70
C ALA A 36 1.37 -12.45 4.22
N SER A 37 2.50 -12.52 4.92
CA SER A 37 2.55 -12.26 6.36
C SER A 37 2.32 -10.78 6.68
N GLY A 38 2.08 -10.44 7.95
CA GLY A 38 1.92 -9.05 8.40
C GLY A 38 3.04 -8.09 7.94
N SER A 39 4.32 -8.49 8.03
CA SER A 39 5.43 -7.63 7.61
C SER A 39 5.60 -7.56 6.09
N THR A 40 5.44 -8.68 5.38
CA THR A 40 5.58 -8.69 3.91
C THR A 40 4.42 -7.96 3.23
N SER A 41 3.19 -8.13 3.74
CA SER A 41 2.00 -7.42 3.27
C SER A 41 2.10 -5.91 3.47
N MET A 42 2.61 -5.47 4.62
CA MET A 42 2.82 -4.05 4.92
C MET A 42 3.95 -3.46 4.08
N ALA A 43 5.09 -4.15 3.93
CA ALA A 43 6.19 -3.73 3.05
C ALA A 43 5.70 -3.56 1.61
N ALA A 44 4.93 -4.53 1.11
CA ALA A 44 4.31 -4.44 -0.21
C ALA A 44 3.33 -3.26 -0.29
N SER A 45 2.53 -2.99 0.74
CA SER A 45 1.62 -1.84 0.76
C SER A 45 2.35 -0.49 0.72
N ILE A 46 3.52 -0.37 1.35
CA ILE A 46 4.37 0.83 1.26
C ILE A 46 4.91 0.98 -0.17
N SER A 47 5.49 -0.10 -0.74
CA SER A 47 6.02 -0.09 -2.11
C SER A 47 4.94 0.25 -3.15
N GLU A 48 3.77 -0.38 -3.05
CA GLU A 48 2.62 -0.11 -3.91
C GLU A 48 2.14 1.34 -3.83
N ALA A 49 2.09 1.93 -2.62
CA ALA A 49 1.66 3.32 -2.44
C ALA A 49 2.65 4.31 -3.07
N ILE A 50 3.96 4.08 -2.89
CA ILE A 50 5.01 4.90 -3.49
C ILE A 50 4.97 4.80 -5.02
N GLU A 51 4.85 3.59 -5.55
CA GLU A 51 4.73 3.33 -6.99
C GLU A 51 3.49 4.01 -7.60
N ALA A 52 2.34 3.95 -6.92
CA ALA A 52 1.11 4.60 -7.34
C ALA A 52 1.17 6.13 -7.25
N GLY A 53 2.23 6.70 -6.67
CA GLY A 53 2.46 8.13 -6.57
C GLY A 53 1.77 8.78 -5.37
N ALA A 54 1.65 8.07 -4.24
CA ALA A 54 1.18 8.66 -3.00
C ALA A 54 2.08 9.84 -2.55
N GLU A 55 1.46 10.89 -2.04
CA GLU A 55 2.16 12.07 -1.50
C GLU A 55 2.38 11.97 0.01
N VAL A 56 1.54 11.18 0.69
CA VAL A 56 1.58 10.99 2.14
C VAL A 56 1.29 9.53 2.50
N LEU A 57 2.14 8.95 3.33
CA LEU A 57 1.85 7.71 4.04
C LEU A 57 1.27 8.04 5.42
N LEU A 58 0.08 7.49 5.69
CA LEU A 58 -0.51 7.49 7.02
C LEU A 58 -0.22 6.12 7.64
N ILE A 59 0.32 6.10 8.85
CA ILE A 59 0.70 4.90 9.58
C ILE A 59 0.08 4.98 10.98
N ASP A 60 -0.45 3.85 11.44
CA ASP A 60 -0.95 3.70 12.79
C ASP A 60 -0.30 2.44 13.39
N GLU A 61 0.49 2.61 14.45
CA GLU A 61 1.25 1.55 15.11
C GLU A 61 0.35 0.35 15.48
N ASP A 62 -0.88 0.60 15.92
CA ASP A 62 -1.83 -0.43 16.36
C ASP A 62 -2.30 -1.35 15.22
N THR A 63 -2.20 -0.90 13.98
CA THR A 63 -2.58 -1.67 12.78
C THR A 63 -1.39 -2.08 11.92
N SER A 64 -0.18 -1.83 12.41
CA SER A 64 1.06 -2.07 11.68
C SER A 64 1.77 -3.33 12.14
N ALA A 65 2.64 -3.86 11.27
CA ALA A 65 3.58 -4.89 11.69
C ALA A 65 4.71 -4.21 12.48
N THR A 66 4.72 -4.37 13.81
CA THR A 66 5.68 -3.69 14.69
C THR A 66 7.13 -3.96 14.29
N ASN A 67 7.43 -5.20 13.91
CA ASN A 67 8.75 -5.63 13.42
C ASN A 67 9.20 -4.96 12.11
N LEU A 68 8.27 -4.36 11.35
CA LEU A 68 8.59 -3.54 10.18
C LEU A 68 8.75 -2.05 10.56
N LEU A 69 8.12 -1.59 11.64
CA LEU A 69 8.18 -0.19 12.05
C LEU A 69 9.51 0.17 12.74
N TYR A 70 9.91 -0.63 13.73
CA TYR A 70 11.10 -0.40 14.53
C TYR A 70 11.56 -1.69 15.20
N LYS A 71 12.77 -1.67 15.74
CA LYS A 71 13.32 -2.77 16.52
C LYS A 71 14.00 -2.23 17.76
N ASP A 72 13.83 -2.95 18.86
CA ASP A 72 14.52 -2.65 20.11
C ASP A 72 16.04 -2.90 19.98
N GLU A 73 16.85 -2.11 20.69
CA GLU A 73 18.31 -2.20 20.64
C GLU A 73 18.81 -3.58 21.11
N VAL A 74 18.25 -4.11 22.21
CA VAL A 74 18.63 -5.42 22.75
C VAL A 74 18.25 -6.53 21.77
N MET A 75 17.07 -6.43 21.16
CA MET A 75 16.65 -7.39 20.12
C MET A 75 17.53 -7.32 18.86
N SER A 76 18.09 -6.14 18.56
CA SER A 76 19.00 -5.96 17.43
C SER A 76 20.37 -6.59 17.70
N GLU A 77 20.83 -6.58 18.95
CA GLU A 77 22.04 -7.29 19.35
C GLU A 77 21.86 -8.82 19.35
N ILE A 78 20.71 -9.32 19.83
CA ILE A 78 20.42 -10.76 19.88
C ILE A 78 20.18 -11.32 18.47
N ILE A 79 19.42 -10.60 17.63
CA ILE A 79 19.06 -11.02 16.27
C ILE A 79 19.81 -10.10 15.30
N SER A 80 21.11 -10.32 15.18
CA SER A 80 22.02 -9.52 14.37
C SER A 80 21.87 -9.74 12.85
N ASP A 81 21.29 -10.87 12.43
CA ASP A 81 21.07 -11.24 11.03
C ASP A 81 19.57 -11.28 10.69
N ASP A 82 18.84 -10.26 11.13
CA ASP A 82 17.42 -10.09 10.81
C ASP A 82 17.25 -9.63 9.35
N PRO A 83 16.47 -10.35 8.53
CA PRO A 83 16.26 -9.96 7.16
C PRO A 83 15.48 -8.64 7.01
N ILE A 84 14.75 -8.21 8.05
CA ILE A 84 13.89 -7.02 8.03
C ILE A 84 14.70 -5.77 8.38
N LYS A 85 14.65 -4.78 7.47
CA LYS A 85 15.10 -3.41 7.69
C LYS A 85 13.88 -2.57 8.04
N THR A 86 13.92 -1.97 9.22
CA THR A 86 12.80 -1.25 9.79
C THR A 86 12.61 0.14 9.17
N LEU A 87 11.37 0.61 9.19
CA LEU A 87 10.98 1.88 8.60
C LEU A 87 11.60 3.07 9.34
N ASP A 88 11.72 3.04 10.66
CA ASP A 88 12.38 4.10 11.44
C ASP A 88 13.81 4.39 10.97
N VAL A 89 14.56 3.34 10.63
CA VAL A 89 15.94 3.44 10.14
C VAL A 89 15.99 3.95 8.70
N GLN A 90 15.02 3.60 7.86
CA GLN A 90 15.00 3.97 6.43
C GLN A 90 14.22 5.25 6.11
N ALA A 91 13.36 5.73 7.01
CA ALA A 91 12.37 6.76 6.73
C ALA A 91 12.99 8.07 6.18
N LYS A 92 14.12 8.53 6.73
CA LYS A 92 14.79 9.75 6.21
C LYS A 92 15.24 9.61 4.76
N ASP A 93 15.85 8.47 4.40
CA ASP A 93 16.31 8.24 3.03
C ASP A 93 15.13 8.00 2.09
N LEU A 94 14.09 7.31 2.57
CA LEU A 94 12.82 7.12 1.87
C LEU A 94 12.21 8.47 1.50
N ILE A 95 11.97 9.35 2.49
CA ILE A 95 11.40 10.70 2.28
C ILE A 95 12.26 11.50 1.29
N ARG A 96 13.59 11.50 1.46
CA ARG A 96 14.50 12.22 0.56
C ARG A 96 14.44 11.74 -0.89
N LYS A 97 14.33 10.43 -1.12
CA LYS A 97 14.38 9.84 -2.46
C LYS A 97 13.03 9.85 -3.19
N THR A 98 11.92 9.77 -2.46
CA THR A 98 10.58 9.69 -3.05
C THR A 98 9.81 11.01 -2.97
N GLY A 99 10.20 11.91 -2.06
CA GLY A 99 9.47 13.15 -1.78
C GLY A 99 8.19 12.95 -0.96
N ILE A 100 7.89 11.72 -0.52
CA ILE A 100 6.69 11.40 0.24
C ILE A 100 6.80 11.91 1.68
N SER A 101 5.69 12.37 2.25
CA SER A 101 5.61 12.66 3.70
C SER A 101 5.10 11.44 4.47
N ILE A 102 5.47 11.34 5.75
CA ILE A 102 4.96 10.29 6.65
C ILE A 102 4.28 10.96 7.85
N VAL A 103 3.05 10.57 8.12
CA VAL A 103 2.33 10.89 9.36
C VAL A 103 2.06 9.58 10.09
N ALA A 104 2.65 9.42 11.27
CA ALA A 104 2.57 8.20 12.06
C ALA A 104 1.95 8.47 13.43
N VAL A 105 0.97 7.65 13.82
CA VAL A 105 0.51 7.54 15.21
C VAL A 105 1.36 6.48 15.89
N MET A 106 2.10 6.91 16.92
CA MET A 106 3.05 6.09 17.66
C MET A 106 2.80 6.23 19.16
N SER A 107 2.99 5.15 19.90
CA SER A 107 2.73 5.04 21.33
C SER A 107 3.81 4.28 22.09
N ALA A 108 4.35 3.20 21.52
CA ALA A 108 5.23 2.28 22.25
C ALA A 108 6.72 2.58 22.04
N SER A 109 7.11 3.13 20.89
CA SER A 109 8.51 3.37 20.56
C SER A 109 8.90 4.84 20.45
N SER A 110 10.13 5.14 20.90
CA SER A 110 10.78 6.44 20.73
C SER A 110 11.55 6.56 19.40
N SER A 111 11.66 5.48 18.62
CA SER A 111 12.49 5.43 17.40
C SER A 111 12.23 6.58 16.42
N PHE A 112 10.95 6.90 16.20
CA PHE A 112 10.55 7.95 15.26
C PHE A 112 10.77 9.38 15.80
N LEU A 113 10.93 9.57 17.12
CA LEU A 113 11.09 10.91 17.72
C LEU A 113 12.37 11.60 17.24
N SER A 114 13.44 10.84 17.00
CA SER A 114 14.73 11.38 16.56
C SER A 114 14.73 11.86 15.10
N ILE A 115 13.80 11.35 14.30
CA ILE A 115 13.72 11.64 12.86
C ILE A 115 12.56 12.57 12.49
N ALA A 116 11.58 12.75 13.38
CA ALA A 116 10.38 13.54 13.12
C ALA A 116 10.66 15.05 13.04
N ASP A 117 10.10 15.70 12.02
CA ASP A 117 10.10 17.15 11.89
C ASP A 117 9.18 17.83 12.91
N LYS A 118 8.04 17.18 13.20
CA LYS A 118 7.00 17.62 14.12
C LYS A 118 6.49 16.47 14.97
N ILE A 119 6.30 16.73 16.27
CA ILE A 119 5.82 15.75 17.23
C ILE A 119 4.63 16.36 17.97
N ILE A 120 3.45 15.80 17.73
CA ILE A 120 2.20 16.22 18.36
C ILE A 120 1.80 15.17 19.38
N ARG A 121 1.67 15.60 20.64
CA ARG A 121 1.10 14.78 21.71
C ARG A 121 -0.39 15.08 21.83
N MET A 122 -1.22 14.05 21.80
CA MET A 122 -2.63 14.18 22.18
C MET A 122 -2.77 13.96 23.68
N ARG A 123 -3.33 14.93 24.41
CA ARG A 123 -3.63 14.79 25.85
C ARG A 123 -5.07 15.22 26.12
N ARG A 124 -5.92 14.29 26.60
CA ARG A 124 -7.36 14.55 26.83
C ARG A 124 -8.04 15.14 25.58
N TYR A 125 -7.75 14.55 24.41
CA TYR A 125 -8.24 15.00 23.10
C TYR A 125 -7.80 16.40 22.66
N VAL A 126 -6.79 16.99 23.32
CA VAL A 126 -6.20 18.28 22.92
C VAL A 126 -4.81 18.04 22.33
N PRO A 127 -4.53 18.52 21.10
CA PRO A 127 -3.19 18.42 20.50
C PRO A 127 -2.22 19.43 21.12
N GLU A 128 -0.99 19.00 21.35
CA GLU A 128 0.10 19.82 21.88
C GLU A 128 1.39 19.56 21.07
N ASP A 129 1.99 20.61 20.53
CA ASP A 129 3.30 20.51 19.85
C ASP A 129 4.40 20.38 20.91
N ILE A 130 4.98 19.19 21.00
CA ILE A 130 6.06 18.87 21.94
C ILE A 130 7.41 18.71 21.24
N THR A 131 7.56 19.22 20.00
CA THR A 131 8.76 19.01 19.18
C THR A 131 10.04 19.45 19.90
N HIS A 132 10.03 20.62 20.56
CA HIS A 132 11.19 21.11 21.31
C HIS A 132 11.51 20.26 22.53
N LEU A 133 10.48 19.83 23.27
CA LEU A 133 10.61 18.96 24.43
C LEU A 133 11.22 17.61 24.02
N ALA A 134 10.65 16.96 23.02
CA ALA A 134 11.11 15.66 22.54
C ALA A 134 12.55 15.73 22.01
N ARG A 135 12.92 16.78 21.26
CA ARG A 135 14.31 16.99 20.79
C ARG A 135 15.32 17.19 21.91
N SER A 136 14.90 17.74 23.06
CA SER A 136 15.79 17.88 24.21
C SER A 136 16.07 16.54 24.89
N SER A 137 15.07 15.65 24.93
CA SER A 137 15.16 14.31 25.52
C SER A 137 15.80 13.29 24.57
N SER A 138 15.66 13.46 23.25
CA SER A 138 16.16 12.53 22.24
C SER A 138 17.64 12.70 21.90
N ARG A 139 18.36 13.64 22.52
CA ARG A 139 19.80 13.88 22.25
C ARG A 139 20.69 12.66 22.50
N CYS A 140 20.21 11.66 23.24
CA CYS A 140 20.91 10.42 23.51
C CYS A 140 20.58 9.27 22.54
N LEU A 141 19.62 9.45 21.62
CA LEU A 141 19.23 8.41 20.66
C LEU A 141 20.11 8.51 19.41
N SER A 142 20.98 7.51 19.19
CA SER A 142 21.75 7.39 17.96
C SER A 142 20.83 6.88 16.84
N SER A 143 20.42 7.77 15.93
CA SER A 143 19.62 7.35 14.78
C SER A 143 20.50 6.59 13.78
N GLN A 144 20.42 5.26 13.75
CA GLN A 144 20.97 4.51 12.61
C GLN A 144 20.21 4.91 11.35
N GLN A 145 20.94 5.25 10.29
CA GLN A 145 20.35 5.59 8.98
C GLN A 145 20.60 4.45 8.01
N GLY A 146 19.52 3.84 7.55
CA GLY A 146 19.54 2.80 6.54
C GLY A 146 19.34 3.37 5.14
N ALA A 147 19.97 2.72 4.16
CA ALA A 147 19.71 3.01 2.76
C ALA A 147 18.34 2.45 2.36
N TYR A 148 17.55 3.28 1.68
CA TYR A 148 16.30 2.93 1.03
C TYR A 148 16.46 2.93 -0.49
N ARG A 149 15.84 1.97 -1.19
CA ARG A 149 15.75 1.96 -2.66
C ARG A 149 14.27 2.05 -3.05
N PRO A 150 13.87 3.00 -3.91
CA PRO A 150 12.52 3.01 -4.44
C PRO A 150 12.19 1.67 -5.12
N PRO A 151 10.94 1.19 -5.00
CA PRO A 151 10.54 -0.08 -5.59
C PRO A 151 10.60 -0.01 -7.13
N ARG A 152 10.84 -1.15 -7.77
CA ARG A 152 10.70 -1.27 -9.22
C ARG A 152 9.27 -0.96 -9.66
N GLU A 153 9.16 -0.24 -10.77
CA GLU A 153 7.86 0.07 -11.38
C GLU A 153 7.25 -1.17 -12.04
N ARG A 154 5.95 -1.35 -11.87
CA ARG A 154 5.16 -2.41 -12.49
C ARG A 154 4.24 -1.84 -13.56
N VAL A 155 3.91 -2.72 -14.49
CA VAL A 155 2.95 -2.49 -15.56
C VAL A 155 1.75 -3.40 -15.33
N PHE A 156 0.56 -2.82 -15.34
CA PHE A 156 -0.69 -3.56 -15.28
C PHE A 156 -1.07 -4.06 -16.68
N CYS A 157 -1.27 -5.37 -16.81
CA CYS A 157 -1.52 -6.05 -18.07
C CYS A 157 -2.97 -6.54 -18.24
N GLY A 158 -3.79 -6.48 -17.20
CA GLY A 158 -5.18 -6.94 -17.23
C GLY A 158 -5.50 -7.91 -16.10
N ILE A 159 -6.59 -8.66 -16.25
CA ILE A 159 -7.05 -9.66 -15.27
C ILE A 159 -7.26 -10.98 -16.00
N GLU A 160 -6.46 -11.98 -15.65
CA GLU A 160 -6.48 -13.27 -16.33
C GLU A 160 -7.77 -14.05 -16.03
N GLY A 161 -8.40 -14.59 -17.07
CA GLY A 161 -9.52 -15.52 -16.94
C GLY A 161 -10.80 -14.92 -16.36
N LEU A 162 -10.90 -13.61 -16.16
CA LEU A 162 -12.07 -12.97 -15.55
C LEU A 162 -13.31 -13.07 -16.45
N ARG A 163 -14.29 -13.88 -16.04
CA ARG A 163 -15.56 -14.07 -16.75
C ARG A 163 -16.61 -13.06 -16.29
N LYS A 164 -16.74 -12.89 -14.97
CA LYS A 164 -17.80 -12.08 -14.35
C LYS A 164 -17.25 -11.33 -13.15
N LEU A 165 -17.66 -10.08 -13.02
CA LEU A 165 -17.30 -9.22 -11.90
C LEU A 165 -18.54 -8.48 -11.41
N LYS A 166 -18.84 -8.58 -10.12
CA LYS A 166 -19.99 -7.95 -9.47
C LYS A 166 -19.59 -7.33 -8.15
N SER A 167 -20.33 -6.30 -7.73
CA SER A 167 -20.26 -5.74 -6.38
C SER A 167 -21.42 -6.25 -5.54
N SER A 168 -21.18 -6.59 -4.27
CA SER A 168 -22.19 -6.97 -3.29
C SER A 168 -21.88 -6.26 -1.96
N GLY A 169 -22.63 -5.21 -1.63
CA GLY A 169 -22.31 -4.37 -0.47
C GLY A 169 -20.92 -3.74 -0.59
N TYR A 170 -20.03 -4.04 0.35
CA TYR A 170 -18.62 -3.62 0.32
C TYR A 170 -17.68 -4.63 -0.34
N LYS A 171 -18.21 -5.72 -0.89
CA LYS A 171 -17.41 -6.77 -1.52
C LYS A 171 -17.42 -6.69 -3.04
N ILE A 172 -16.31 -7.08 -3.66
CA ILE A 172 -16.23 -7.43 -5.07
C ILE A 172 -16.17 -8.95 -5.19
N VAL A 173 -17.03 -9.51 -6.05
CA VAL A 173 -17.13 -10.95 -6.32
C VAL A 173 -16.78 -11.20 -7.78
N ALA A 174 -15.78 -12.06 -7.98
CA ALA A 174 -15.26 -12.44 -9.28
C ALA A 174 -15.52 -13.91 -9.56
N GLU A 175 -15.90 -14.23 -10.80
CA GLU A 175 -15.92 -15.61 -11.30
C GLU A 175 -14.99 -15.71 -12.50
N TYR A 176 -14.18 -16.77 -12.53
CA TYR A 176 -13.20 -17.01 -13.58
C TYR A 176 -13.68 -18.10 -14.55
N ALA A 177 -13.04 -18.18 -15.72
CA ALA A 177 -13.38 -19.11 -16.79
C ALA A 177 -13.23 -20.59 -16.37
N ASN A 178 -12.30 -20.88 -15.47
CA ASN A 178 -12.08 -22.22 -14.90
C ASN A 178 -13.07 -22.58 -13.77
N GLY A 179 -14.04 -21.71 -13.47
CA GLY A 179 -15.03 -21.95 -12.41
C GLY A 179 -14.62 -21.48 -11.02
N GLU A 180 -13.39 -21.00 -10.83
CA GLU A 180 -12.95 -20.40 -9.57
C GLU A 180 -13.78 -19.17 -9.22
N ARG A 181 -13.94 -18.94 -7.92
CA ARG A 181 -14.59 -17.76 -7.36
C ARG A 181 -13.65 -17.07 -6.38
N PHE A 182 -13.59 -15.76 -6.47
CA PHE A 182 -12.82 -14.93 -5.56
C PHE A 182 -13.69 -13.80 -5.03
N GLU A 183 -13.55 -13.53 -3.73
CA GLU A 183 -14.22 -12.42 -3.08
C GLU A 183 -13.19 -11.55 -2.39
N LEU A 184 -13.31 -10.23 -2.59
CA LEU A 184 -12.49 -9.25 -1.92
C LEU A 184 -13.38 -8.26 -1.18
N ASP A 185 -13.17 -8.13 0.12
CA ASP A 185 -13.88 -7.15 0.94
C ASP A 185 -13.15 -5.81 0.92
N LEU A 186 -13.82 -4.76 0.46
CA LEU A 186 -13.26 -3.42 0.38
C LEU A 186 -13.50 -2.60 1.64
N SER A 187 -14.23 -3.11 2.64
CA SER A 187 -14.37 -2.43 3.93
C SER A 187 -13.03 -2.26 4.65
N TYR A 188 -12.02 -3.05 4.28
CA TYR A 188 -10.66 -2.92 4.78
C TYR A 188 -9.91 -1.70 4.23
N CYS A 189 -10.38 -1.09 3.14
CA CYS A 189 -9.80 0.14 2.58
C CYS A 189 -10.49 1.36 3.18
N PRO A 190 -9.81 2.18 4.01
CA PRO A 190 -10.46 3.32 4.68
C PRO A 190 -10.94 4.42 3.72
N ARG A 191 -10.48 4.41 2.47
CA ARG A 191 -10.89 5.36 1.43
C ARG A 191 -12.23 4.96 0.78
N ILE A 192 -12.69 3.73 1.00
CA ILE A 192 -13.98 3.23 0.52
C ILE A 192 -15.00 3.37 1.64
N VAL A 193 -15.81 4.43 1.55
CA VAL A 193 -16.83 4.79 2.54
C VAL A 193 -18.25 4.49 2.04
N GLU A 194 -18.45 4.35 0.72
CA GLU A 194 -19.76 4.15 0.11
C GLU A 194 -19.83 2.91 -0.80
N LYS A 195 -20.99 2.25 -0.80
CA LYS A 195 -21.28 1.11 -1.70
C LYS A 195 -21.24 1.50 -3.18
N GLY A 196 -21.53 2.76 -3.50
CA GLY A 196 -21.45 3.28 -4.87
C GLY A 196 -20.02 3.32 -5.40
N GLN A 197 -19.01 3.50 -4.53
CA GLN A 197 -17.60 3.43 -4.91
C GLN A 197 -17.22 2.00 -5.33
N VAL A 198 -17.65 1.01 -4.55
CA VAL A 198 -17.41 -0.42 -4.83
C VAL A 198 -18.03 -0.83 -6.16
N LYS A 199 -19.26 -0.36 -6.44
CA LYS A 199 -19.94 -0.55 -7.73
C LYS A 199 -19.14 0.07 -8.88
N PHE A 200 -18.66 1.30 -8.69
CA PHE A 200 -17.92 1.99 -9.74
C PHE A 200 -16.55 1.36 -9.99
N ILE A 201 -15.81 0.96 -8.95
CA ILE A 201 -14.57 0.18 -9.05
C ILE A 201 -14.80 -1.10 -9.85
N ALA A 202 -15.86 -1.85 -9.57
CA ALA A 202 -16.20 -3.06 -10.34
C ALA A 202 -16.49 -2.75 -11.82
N CYS A 203 -17.07 -1.59 -12.15
CA CYS A 203 -17.23 -1.14 -13.54
C CYS A 203 -15.89 -0.81 -14.20
N ILE A 204 -15.02 -0.06 -13.52
CA ILE A 204 -13.68 0.28 -14.01
C ILE A 204 -12.87 -0.99 -14.27
N MET A 205 -12.79 -1.91 -13.29
CA MET A 205 -12.07 -3.17 -13.42
C MET A 205 -12.59 -4.05 -14.56
N ARG A 206 -13.91 -4.09 -14.78
CA ARG A 206 -14.49 -4.83 -15.93
C ARG A 206 -14.01 -4.27 -17.26
N LYS A 207 -13.88 -2.95 -17.38
CA LYS A 207 -13.33 -2.30 -18.58
C LYS A 207 -11.82 -2.50 -18.71
N LEU A 208 -11.11 -2.58 -17.58
CA LEU A 208 -9.67 -2.80 -17.51
C LEU A 208 -9.25 -4.27 -17.56
N ARG A 209 -10.18 -5.24 -17.64
CA ARG A 209 -9.84 -6.67 -17.65
C ARG A 209 -8.88 -7.08 -18.78
N ALA A 210 -8.95 -6.39 -19.91
CA ALA A 210 -8.12 -6.63 -21.10
C ALA A 210 -7.77 -5.26 -21.72
N PRO A 211 -6.82 -4.51 -21.12
CA PRO A 211 -6.46 -3.20 -21.62
C PRO A 211 -5.79 -3.32 -22.98
N ARG A 212 -6.04 -2.38 -23.89
CA ARG A 212 -5.44 -2.38 -25.24
C ARG A 212 -3.92 -2.30 -25.22
N LYS A 213 -3.38 -1.62 -24.21
CA LYS A 213 -1.96 -1.48 -23.95
C LYS A 213 -1.73 -1.64 -22.45
N PRO A 214 -0.69 -2.37 -22.04
CA PRO A 214 -0.23 -2.34 -20.66
C PRO A 214 0.10 -0.90 -20.23
N MET A 215 -0.18 -0.56 -18.98
CA MET A 215 0.04 0.79 -18.43
C MET A 215 0.86 0.70 -17.16
N ARG A 216 1.83 1.61 -16.97
CA ARG A 216 2.52 1.71 -15.67
C ARG A 216 1.50 2.03 -14.59
N VAL A 217 1.71 1.57 -13.36
CA VAL A 217 0.75 1.78 -12.26
C VAL A 217 0.38 3.26 -12.08
N ARG A 218 1.36 4.16 -12.08
CA ARG A 218 1.11 5.61 -12.01
C ARG A 218 0.34 6.16 -13.21
N GLU A 219 0.61 5.66 -14.40
CA GLU A 219 -0.14 6.03 -15.62
C GLU A 219 -1.58 5.52 -15.56
N LEU A 220 -1.81 4.35 -14.98
CA LEU A 220 -3.14 3.77 -14.80
C LEU A 220 -3.98 4.64 -13.83
N VAL A 221 -3.41 5.08 -12.71
CA VAL A 221 -4.07 6.02 -11.80
C VAL A 221 -4.49 7.28 -12.55
N ASN A 222 -3.55 7.89 -13.29
CA ASN A 222 -3.81 9.11 -14.06
C ASN A 222 -4.84 8.89 -15.17
N TYR A 223 -4.80 7.75 -15.86
CA TYR A 223 -5.75 7.39 -16.91
C TYR A 223 -7.17 7.31 -16.36
N ILE A 224 -7.36 6.64 -15.22
CA ILE A 224 -8.67 6.52 -14.57
C ILE A 224 -9.17 7.89 -14.13
N ASN A 225 -8.33 8.68 -13.45
CA ASN A 225 -8.70 10.01 -12.95
C ASN A 225 -9.07 10.97 -14.10
N ASN A 226 -8.29 10.98 -15.18
CA ASN A 226 -8.54 11.82 -16.35
C ASN A 226 -9.82 11.43 -17.10
N LEU A 227 -10.12 10.13 -17.22
CA LEU A 227 -11.35 9.70 -17.86
C LEU A 227 -12.58 10.02 -17.02
N THR A 228 -12.50 9.79 -15.71
CA THR A 228 -13.57 10.13 -14.78
C THR A 228 -13.86 11.62 -14.78
N SER A 229 -12.83 12.49 -14.80
CA SER A 229 -13.05 13.94 -14.80
C SER A 229 -13.61 14.48 -16.13
N LYS A 230 -13.15 13.95 -17.28
CA LYS A 230 -13.56 14.45 -18.60
C LYS A 230 -14.90 13.90 -19.09
N VAL A 231 -15.20 12.64 -18.79
CA VAL A 231 -16.35 11.92 -19.37
C VAL A 231 -17.35 11.47 -18.29
N GLY A 232 -16.96 11.46 -17.02
CA GLY A 232 -17.79 10.99 -15.91
C GLY A 232 -17.96 9.46 -15.92
N PHE A 233 -19.02 8.98 -15.25
CA PHE A 233 -19.29 7.54 -15.13
C PHE A 233 -19.48 6.82 -16.48
N LYS A 234 -19.96 7.54 -17.51
CA LYS A 234 -20.11 7.03 -18.88
C LYS A 234 -18.80 6.50 -19.47
N ALA A 235 -17.66 6.95 -18.94
CA ALA A 235 -16.36 6.46 -19.37
C ALA A 235 -16.17 4.97 -19.11
N PHE A 236 -16.88 4.37 -18.16
CA PHE A 236 -16.68 2.97 -17.75
C PHE A 236 -17.93 2.10 -17.83
N VAL A 237 -19.12 2.69 -17.89
CA VAL A 237 -20.39 1.94 -17.95
C VAL A 237 -21.46 2.71 -18.70
N GLU A 238 -22.19 2.02 -19.58
CA GLU A 238 -23.34 2.54 -20.31
C GLU A 238 -24.42 1.45 -20.44
N PRO A 239 -25.70 1.71 -20.05
CA PRO A 239 -26.20 2.93 -19.42
C PRO A 239 -25.62 3.14 -18.00
N VAL A 240 -25.56 4.39 -17.53
CA VAL A 240 -25.02 4.74 -16.22
C VAL A 240 -26.04 4.46 -15.12
N PRO A 241 -25.74 3.58 -14.15
CA PRO A 241 -26.58 3.38 -12.98
C PRO A 241 -26.65 4.65 -12.12
N PRO A 242 -27.80 4.94 -11.47
CA PRO A 242 -27.97 6.15 -10.66
C PRO A 242 -27.22 6.12 -9.31
N ASP A 243 -26.64 4.99 -8.93
CA ASP A 243 -26.10 4.70 -7.60
C ASP A 243 -24.57 4.49 -7.59
N LEU A 244 -23.87 5.18 -8.50
CA LEU A 244 -22.41 5.22 -8.54
C LEU A 244 -21.86 6.42 -7.76
N THR A 245 -20.74 6.20 -7.08
CA THR A 245 -19.97 7.24 -6.38
C THR A 245 -18.60 7.34 -7.03
N ALA A 246 -18.08 8.57 -7.17
CA ALA A 246 -16.74 8.80 -7.72
C ALA A 246 -15.65 8.13 -6.86
N VAL A 247 -14.58 7.70 -7.51
CA VAL A 247 -13.40 7.07 -6.88
C VAL A 247 -12.13 7.64 -7.48
N ASP A 248 -11.04 7.56 -6.73
CA ASP A 248 -9.71 7.85 -7.25
C ASP A 248 -9.17 6.61 -7.97
N GLY A 249 -8.39 6.80 -9.04
CA GLY A 249 -7.61 5.75 -9.69
C GLY A 249 -6.68 5.05 -8.69
N PHE A 250 -6.24 5.75 -7.65
CA PHE A 250 -5.48 5.19 -6.54
C PHE A 250 -6.28 4.09 -5.80
N ASP A 251 -7.59 4.28 -5.60
CA ASP A 251 -8.47 3.30 -4.96
C ASP A 251 -8.63 2.04 -5.84
N VAL A 252 -8.72 2.24 -7.16
CA VAL A 252 -8.79 1.13 -8.12
C VAL A 252 -7.51 0.32 -8.13
N VAL A 253 -6.34 0.98 -8.11
CA VAL A 253 -5.04 0.29 -8.04
C VAL A 253 -4.89 -0.47 -6.73
N TRP A 254 -5.32 0.11 -5.61
CA TRP A 254 -5.32 -0.58 -4.31
C TRP A 254 -6.11 -1.91 -4.37
N VAL A 255 -7.26 -1.89 -5.05
CA VAL A 255 -8.09 -3.08 -5.27
C VAL A 255 -7.37 -4.07 -6.17
N LEU A 256 -6.81 -3.61 -7.30
CA LEU A 256 -6.08 -4.48 -8.25
C LEU A 256 -4.89 -5.18 -7.59
N ASN A 257 -4.16 -4.52 -6.70
CA ASN A 257 -3.03 -5.12 -5.96
C ASN A 257 -3.44 -6.24 -4.99
N ARG A 258 -4.73 -6.31 -4.61
CA ARG A 258 -5.30 -7.36 -3.76
C ARG A 258 -6.18 -8.34 -4.54
N PHE A 259 -6.24 -8.19 -5.85
CA PHE A 259 -7.19 -8.92 -6.68
C PHE A 259 -6.55 -10.17 -7.28
N TYR A 260 -7.18 -11.32 -7.07
CA TYR A 260 -6.70 -12.57 -7.62
C TYR A 260 -6.62 -12.51 -9.15
N LYS A 261 -5.49 -12.98 -9.71
CA LYS A 261 -5.20 -12.97 -11.15
C LYS A 261 -5.16 -11.58 -11.81
N ALA A 262 -4.97 -10.51 -11.03
CA ALA A 262 -4.51 -9.24 -11.60
C ALA A 262 -3.07 -9.40 -12.08
N LEU A 263 -2.81 -9.12 -13.36
CA LEU A 263 -1.52 -9.32 -13.98
C LEU A 263 -0.69 -8.05 -13.87
N PHE A 264 0.41 -8.14 -13.11
CA PHE A 264 1.45 -7.13 -13.03
C PHE A 264 2.77 -7.72 -13.52
N SER A 265 3.57 -6.91 -14.19
CA SER A 265 4.93 -7.27 -14.58
C SER A 265 5.87 -6.13 -14.23
N GLN A 266 7.00 -6.44 -13.60
CA GLN A 266 8.04 -5.44 -13.32
C GLN A 266 8.71 -5.00 -14.62
N LEU A 267 8.97 -3.70 -14.74
CA LEU A 267 9.90 -3.21 -15.74
C LEU A 267 11.31 -3.70 -15.38
N GLY A 268 12.04 -4.19 -16.37
CA GLY A 268 13.42 -4.61 -16.20
C GLY A 268 14.30 -3.46 -15.66
N PRO A 269 15.46 -3.81 -15.05
CA PRO A 269 16.41 -2.82 -14.54
C PRO A 269 16.96 -1.90 -15.64
#